data_AF-A0A369QCB2-F1
#
_entry.id   AF-A0A369QCB2-F1
#
_cell.length_a   1.000
_cell.length_b   1.000
_cell.length_c   1.000
_cell.angle_alpha   90.00
_cell.angle_beta   90.00
_cell.angle_gamma   90.00
#
_symmetry.space_group_name_H-M   'P 1'
#
loop_
_entity.id
_entity.type
_entity.pdbx_description
1 polymer ?
#
loop_
_entity_poly.entity_id
_entity_poly.type
_entity_poly.pdbx_seq_one_letter_code
_entity_poly.pdbx_strand_id
1 'polypeptide(L)'
;MVHNDAPPKGTAQYEGHRVIKIWEYDVQTDKVVPGTDKIIVNGGTDITQKPIWIEAPHIYKRNGRYYLMCAQGGTGDNHTEVIFASDNVIGPYTPAKNNPILTQR
;
A
#
# COMPACT_ATOMS: atom_id res chain seq x y z
N MET A 1 11.18 -3.97 3.45
CA MET A 1 11.00 -2.81 2.56
C MET A 1 9.60 -2.84 1.96
N VAL A 2 8.91 -1.70 1.84
CA VAL A 2 7.61 -1.60 1.14
C VAL A 2 7.77 -0.79 -0.14
N HIS A 3 7.00 -1.12 -1.17
CA HIS A 3 7.00 -0.43 -2.46
C HIS A 3 5.66 -0.63 -3.19
N ASN A 4 5.38 0.23 -4.16
CA ASN A 4 4.26 0.07 -5.08
C ASN A 4 4.68 -0.76 -6.30
N ASP A 5 3.74 -1.51 -6.87
CA ASP A 5 3.99 -2.29 -8.09
C ASP A 5 2.71 -2.50 -8.90
N ALA A 6 2.84 -3.04 -10.12
CA ALA A 6 1.73 -3.63 -10.84
C ALA A 6 1.21 -4.89 -10.11
N PRO A 7 -0.11 -5.18 -10.21
CA PRO A 7 -0.63 -6.48 -9.81
C PRO A 7 0.01 -7.59 -10.69
N PRO A 8 -0.05 -8.87 -10.25
CA PRO A 8 0.44 -9.99 -11.05
C PRO A 8 -0.08 -9.95 -12.49
N LYS A 9 0.76 -10.37 -13.44
CA LYS A 9 0.45 -10.30 -14.88
C LYS A 9 -0.91 -10.94 -15.17
N GLY A 10 -1.80 -10.20 -15.84
CA GLY A 10 -3.14 -10.67 -16.20
C GLY A 10 -4.20 -10.56 -15.09
N THR A 11 -3.86 -10.04 -13.91
CA THR A 11 -4.80 -9.89 -12.77
C THR A 11 -5.24 -8.44 -12.52
N ALA A 12 -4.80 -7.50 -13.36
CA ALA A 12 -5.26 -6.12 -13.29
C ALA A 12 -6.79 -6.06 -13.55
N GLN A 13 -7.54 -5.40 -12.65
CA GLN A 13 -9.01 -5.35 -12.73
C GLN A 13 -9.52 -4.08 -13.45
N TYR A 14 -8.70 -3.03 -13.50
CA TYR A 14 -9.01 -1.74 -14.11
C TYR A 14 -7.72 -0.98 -14.42
N GLU A 15 -7.80 0.04 -15.29
CA GLU A 15 -6.67 0.90 -15.61
C GLU A 15 -6.23 1.70 -14.39
N GLY A 16 -4.94 1.71 -14.08
CA GLY A 16 -4.41 2.34 -12.87
C GLY A 16 -4.45 1.44 -11.61
N HIS A 17 -4.90 0.19 -11.73
CA HIS A 17 -4.82 -0.80 -10.65
C HIS A 17 -3.36 -1.04 -10.23
N ARG A 18 -3.05 -0.72 -8.97
CA ARG A 18 -1.73 -0.93 -8.35
C ARG A 18 -1.87 -1.68 -7.03
N VAL A 19 -0.75 -2.25 -6.60
CA VAL A 19 -0.63 -2.96 -5.32
C VAL A 19 0.50 -2.37 -4.49
N ILE A 20 0.40 -2.52 -3.17
CA ILE A 20 1.53 -2.32 -2.26
C ILE A 20 2.06 -3.69 -1.87
N LYS A 21 3.38 -3.86 -2.03
CA LYS A 21 4.11 -5.08 -1.68
C LYS A 21 5.09 -4.82 -0.55
N ILE A 22 5.34 -5.86 0.24
CA ILE A 22 6.41 -5.91 1.23
C ILE A 22 7.41 -7.02 0.87
N TRP A 23 8.70 -6.70 0.97
CA TRP A 23 9.83 -7.61 0.80
C TRP A 23 10.66 -7.64 2.08
N GLU A 24 11.23 -8.79 2.40
CA GLU A 24 12.33 -8.83 3.35
C GLU A 24 13.60 -8.24 2.71
N TYR A 25 14.38 -7.55 3.54
CA TYR A 25 15.62 -6.91 3.12
C TYR A 25 16.74 -7.35 4.05
N ASP A 26 17.77 -7.95 3.48
CA ASP A 26 18.98 -8.32 4.18
C ASP A 26 19.95 -7.15 4.17
N VAL A 27 20.13 -6.53 5.35
CA VAL A 27 21.03 -5.40 5.56
C VAL A 27 22.51 -5.77 5.49
N GLN A 28 22.87 -7.05 5.65
CA GLN A 28 24.26 -7.51 5.58
C GLN A 28 24.72 -7.62 4.13
N THR A 29 23.82 -8.04 3.23
CA THR A 29 24.12 -8.22 1.81
C THR A 29 23.60 -7.10 0.91
N ASP A 30 22.90 -6.12 1.50
CA ASP A 30 22.28 -4.96 0.83
C ASP A 30 21.33 -5.39 -0.30
N LYS A 31 20.54 -6.42 -0.03
CA LYS A 31 19.69 -7.08 -1.03
C LYS A 31 18.33 -7.43 -0.47
N VAL A 32 17.37 -7.50 -1.38
CA VAL A 32 16.04 -8.04 -1.13
C VAL A 32 16.14 -9.56 -1.08
N VAL A 33 15.42 -10.20 -0.14
CA VAL A 33 15.46 -11.66 -0.02
C VAL A 33 14.52 -12.27 -1.07
N PRO A 34 15.01 -13.09 -2.02
CA PRO A 34 14.18 -13.64 -3.09
C PRO A 34 13.00 -14.48 -2.56
N GLY A 35 11.84 -14.35 -3.19
CA GLY A 35 10.63 -15.12 -2.85
C GLY A 35 9.88 -14.65 -1.60
N THR A 36 10.31 -13.54 -0.97
CA THR A 36 9.62 -12.96 0.19
C THR A 36 8.57 -11.92 -0.21
N ASP A 37 8.31 -11.75 -1.50
CA ASP A 37 7.36 -10.74 -1.96
C ASP A 37 5.93 -11.09 -1.60
N LYS A 38 5.25 -10.13 -0.96
CA LYS A 38 3.86 -10.31 -0.55
C LYS A 38 3.07 -9.04 -0.82
N ILE A 39 1.92 -9.19 -1.47
CA ILE A 39 0.93 -8.12 -1.60
C ILE A 39 0.26 -7.89 -0.24
N ILE A 40 0.34 -6.66 0.26
CA ILE A 40 -0.26 -6.26 1.55
C ILE A 40 -1.44 -5.30 1.39
N VAL A 41 -1.58 -4.65 0.23
CA VAL A 41 -2.77 -3.90 -0.21
C VAL A 41 -2.98 -4.14 -1.70
N ASN A 42 -4.23 -4.42 -2.10
CA ASN A 42 -4.63 -4.68 -3.48
C ASN A 42 -5.73 -3.69 -3.89
N GLY A 43 -5.41 -2.73 -4.75
CA GLY A 43 -6.39 -1.74 -5.23
C GLY A 43 -6.83 -0.73 -4.17
N GLY A 44 -5.89 -0.16 -3.41
CA GLY A 44 -6.13 0.97 -2.50
C GLY A 44 -7.07 0.67 -1.33
N THR A 45 -7.82 1.68 -0.88
CA THR A 45 -8.69 1.58 0.31
C THR A 45 -9.94 0.74 0.09
N ASP A 46 -10.50 0.74 -1.12
CA ASP A 46 -11.69 -0.03 -1.49
C ASP A 46 -11.63 -0.33 -2.99
N ILE A 47 -11.26 -1.56 -3.34
CA ILE A 47 -11.09 -1.98 -4.73
C ILE A 47 -12.38 -1.88 -5.56
N THR A 48 -13.56 -1.91 -4.92
CA THR A 48 -14.85 -1.81 -5.64
C THR A 48 -15.07 -0.41 -6.22
N GLN A 49 -14.43 0.61 -5.63
CA GLN A 49 -14.41 1.98 -6.12
C GLN A 49 -13.33 2.22 -7.18
N LYS A 50 -12.54 1.19 -7.51
CA LYS A 50 -11.47 1.21 -8.52
C LYS A 50 -10.46 2.37 -8.30
N PRO A 51 -9.90 2.55 -7.09
CA PRO A 51 -8.95 3.62 -6.84
C PRO A 51 -7.68 3.37 -7.65
N ILE A 52 -7.18 4.44 -8.27
CA ILE A 52 -6.00 4.38 -9.11
C ILE A 52 -4.74 4.74 -8.32
N TRP A 53 -3.63 4.12 -8.71
CA TRP A 53 -2.29 4.55 -8.31
C TRP A 53 -2.08 4.65 -6.79
N ILE A 54 -2.45 3.59 -6.05
CA ILE A 54 -1.97 3.46 -4.66
C ILE A 54 -0.43 3.40 -4.68
N GLU A 55 0.21 4.32 -3.97
CA GLU A 55 1.64 4.60 -4.05
C GLU A 55 2.21 5.17 -2.74
N ALA A 56 3.49 5.55 -2.75
CA ALA A 56 4.21 6.12 -1.62
C ALA A 56 4.03 5.37 -0.28
N PRO A 57 4.21 4.05 -0.21
CA PRO A 57 3.96 3.30 1.01
C PRO A 57 4.98 3.58 2.11
N HIS A 58 4.51 3.89 3.31
CA HIS A 58 5.32 4.05 4.51
C HIS A 58 4.67 3.29 5.68
N ILE A 59 5.44 2.44 6.37
CA ILE A 59 4.95 1.73 7.56
C ILE A 59 5.46 2.41 8.83
N TYR A 60 4.56 2.67 9.76
CA TYR A 60 4.84 3.17 11.11
C TYR A 60 4.39 2.15 12.14
N LYS A 61 5.17 1.96 13.21
CA LYS A 61 4.76 1.19 14.39
C LYS A 61 4.43 2.14 15.54
N ARG A 62 3.19 2.10 16.03
CA ARG A 62 2.74 2.95 17.14
C ARG A 62 1.75 2.20 18.02
N ASN A 63 1.96 2.26 19.34
CA ASN A 63 1.07 1.63 20.34
C ASN A 63 0.77 0.14 20.06
N GLY A 64 1.80 -0.62 19.70
CA GLY A 64 1.66 -2.06 19.40
C GLY A 64 1.02 -2.40 18.05
N ARG A 65 0.65 -1.41 17.23
CA ARG A 65 0.03 -1.61 15.91
C ARG A 65 0.91 -1.09 14.78
N TYR A 66 0.68 -1.62 13.59
CA TYR A 66 1.31 -1.17 12.34
C TYR A 66 0.32 -0.32 11.53
N TYR A 67 0.78 0.84 11.10
CA TYR A 67 0.02 1.76 10.24
C TYR A 67 0.74 1.87 8.91
N LEU A 68 0.06 1.53 7.82
CA LEU A 68 0.55 1.70 6.47
C LEU A 68 -0.07 2.98 5.91
N MET A 69 0.75 3.97 5.64
CA MET A 69 0.41 5.22 4.98
C MET A 69 0.71 5.09 3.49
N CYS A 70 -0.20 5.55 2.64
CA CYS A 70 -0.05 5.55 1.19
C CYS A 70 -0.76 6.76 0.58
N ALA A 71 -0.24 7.24 -0.54
CA ALA A 71 -0.98 8.13 -1.43
C ALA A 71 -1.85 7.30 -2.39
N GLN A 72 -3.00 7.83 -2.83
CA GLN A 72 -3.76 7.28 -3.96
C GLN A 72 -4.47 8.39 -4.75
N GLY A 73 -4.80 8.12 -6.02
CA GLY A 73 -5.41 9.08 -6.94
C GLY A 73 -4.41 9.89 -7.79
N GLY A 74 -3.11 9.63 -7.62
CA GLY A 74 -2.03 10.33 -8.32
C GLY A 74 -1.69 11.70 -7.74
N THR A 75 -0.65 12.31 -8.29
CA THR A 75 -0.10 13.60 -7.81
C THR A 75 -0.88 14.85 -8.28
N GLY A 76 -1.97 14.67 -9.04
CA GLY A 76 -2.82 15.77 -9.51
C GLY A 76 -3.98 16.12 -8.57
N ASP A 77 -5.06 16.66 -9.13
CA ASP A 77 -6.23 17.15 -8.37
C ASP A 77 -6.89 16.06 -7.51
N ASN A 78 -6.77 14.80 -7.91
CA ASN A 78 -7.33 13.67 -7.18
C ASN A 78 -6.41 13.15 -6.05
N HIS A 79 -5.31 13.81 -5.72
CA HIS A 79 -4.39 13.35 -4.67
C HIS A 79 -5.09 13.20 -3.31
N THR A 80 -4.93 12.03 -2.69
CA THR A 80 -5.34 11.75 -1.32
C THR A 80 -4.26 11.00 -0.56
N GLU A 81 -4.12 11.27 0.73
CA GLU A 81 -3.35 10.44 1.67
C GLU A 81 -4.31 9.52 2.41
N VAL A 82 -3.99 8.24 2.49
CA VAL A 82 -4.80 7.20 3.12
C VAL A 82 -3.98 6.40 4.12
N ILE A 83 -4.63 5.88 5.16
CA ILE A 83 -4.01 5.04 6.18
C ILE A 83 -4.74 3.70 6.30
N PHE A 84 -3.96 2.66 6.53
CA PHE A 84 -4.42 1.33 6.89
C PHE A 84 -3.80 0.91 8.23
N ALA A 85 -4.45 0.01 8.95
CA ALA A 85 -3.96 -0.52 10.23
C ALA A 85 -3.92 -2.05 10.22
N SER A 86 -2.94 -2.62 10.90
CA SER A 86 -2.78 -4.06 11.11
C SER A 86 -2.11 -4.33 12.46
N ASP A 87 -2.35 -5.50 13.03
CA ASP A 87 -1.61 -5.98 14.21
C ASP A 87 -0.33 -6.72 13.82
N ASN A 88 -0.15 -7.01 12.52
CA ASN A 88 1.03 -7.63 11.95
C ASN A 88 1.58 -6.80 10.77
N VAL A 89 2.90 -6.58 10.74
CA VAL A 89 3.59 -5.80 9.69
C VAL A 89 3.35 -6.34 8.28
N ILE A 90 3.13 -7.65 8.13
CA ILE A 90 2.83 -8.29 6.83
C ILE A 90 1.33 -8.39 6.54
N GLY A 91 0.50 -7.65 7.27
CA GLY A 91 -0.95 -7.59 7.11
C GLY A 91 -1.71 -8.78 7.74
N PRO A 92 -3.02 -8.89 7.47
CA PRO A 92 -3.79 -8.06 6.55
C PRO A 92 -3.99 -6.63 7.08
N TYR A 93 -3.89 -5.65 6.18
CA TYR A 93 -4.14 -4.25 6.50
C TYR A 93 -5.61 -3.89 6.26
N THR A 94 -6.22 -3.26 7.25
CA THR A 94 -7.60 -2.74 7.17
C THR A 94 -7.56 -1.24 6.92
N PRO A 95 -8.25 -0.70 5.90
CA PRO A 95 -8.32 0.74 5.67
C PRO A 95 -9.01 1.43 6.85
N ALA A 96 -8.52 2.61 7.24
CA ALA A 96 -9.20 3.42 8.25
C ALA A 96 -10.56 3.93 7.73
N LYS A 97 -11.54 3.99 8.61
CA LYS A 97 -12.92 4.42 8.29
C LYS A 97 -13.00 5.89 7.84
N ASN A 98 -12.06 6.71 8.25
CA ASN A 98 -11.99 8.14 7.96
C ASN A 98 -11.04 8.47 6.81
N ASN A 99 -10.68 7.50 5.97
CA ASN A 99 -9.93 7.78 4.75
C ASN A 99 -10.78 8.61 3.77
N PRO A 100 -10.16 9.54 3.01
CA PRO A 100 -8.75 9.92 3.10
C PRO A 100 -8.45 10.76 4.34
N ILE A 101 -7.26 10.59 4.93
CA ILE A 101 -6.84 11.35 6.11
C ILE A 101 -6.33 12.75 5.76
N LEU A 102 -5.99 12.99 4.50
CA LEU A 102 -5.63 14.29 3.95
C LEU A 102 -6.03 14.34 2.48
N THR A 103 -6.64 15.45 2.07
CA THR A 103 -6.91 15.75 0.66
C THR A 103 -7.16 17.25 0.49
N GLN A 104 -6.99 17.72 -0.75
CA GLN A 104 -7.31 19.08 -1.19
C GLN A 104 -8.47 19.12 -2.20
N ARG A 105 -9.15 17.98 -2.39
CA ARG A 105 -10.34 17.87 -3.23
C ARG A 105 -11.49 18.73 -2.70
#